data_AF-A0A1C7N1L0-F1
#
_entry.id   AF-A0A1C7N1L0-F1
#
_cell.length_a   1.000
_cell.length_b   1.000
_cell.length_c   1.000
_cell.angle_alpha   90.00
_cell.angle_beta   90.00
_cell.angle_gamma   90.00
#
_symmetry.space_group_name_H-M   'P 1'
#
loop_
_entity.id
_entity.type
_entity.pdbx_description
1 polymer ?
#
loop_
_entity_poly.entity_id
_entity_poly.type
_entity_poly.pdbx_seq_one_letter_code
_entity_poly.pdbx_strand_id
1 'polypeptide(L)'
;MTLLDQVVNQLANIELKDEDIAEYITGILEDSSMEDVEKHEVITEFLSEATDKNTEALITTLLNKSKSLQEDQQKEAEQKRSKIIEEARLREEQRRLQAEKEQEENASLRAAQKQLTKEQKEAREKLMKQYGYVSEGEEEEEGEKKKKEELPPRDRRRGKTVPTSDPLLEANRNADIVKEKEQQRRDQMKHASEKEKERNRMLQQKQKKEKELDKEKKKTQKGERKRM
;
A
#
# COMPACT_ATOMS: atom_id res chain seq x y z
N MET A 1 25.63 24.93 -11.81
CA MET A 1 27.05 24.61 -12.08
C MET A 1 27.35 23.32 -11.36
N THR A 2 27.91 22.36 -12.07
CA THR A 2 28.33 21.09 -11.48
C THR A 2 29.63 21.27 -10.68
N LEU A 3 29.97 20.30 -9.85
CA LEU A 3 31.26 20.29 -9.13
C LEU A 3 32.43 20.33 -10.13
N LEU A 4 32.32 19.59 -11.24
CA LEU A 4 33.30 19.54 -12.32
C LEU A 4 33.51 20.91 -12.98
N ASP A 5 32.42 21.63 -13.30
CA ASP A 5 32.54 22.99 -13.84
C ASP A 5 33.31 23.93 -12.89
N GLN A 6 33.12 23.75 -11.58
CA GLN A 6 33.82 24.58 -10.59
C GLN A 6 35.30 24.25 -10.52
N VAL A 7 35.66 22.95 -10.55
CA VAL A 7 37.05 22.50 -10.57
C VAL A 7 37.76 22.99 -11.83
N VAL A 8 37.16 22.82 -13.01
CA VAL A 8 37.69 23.31 -14.28
C VAL A 8 37.95 24.83 -14.24
N ASN A 9 37.00 25.60 -13.72
CA ASN A 9 37.17 27.05 -13.60
C ASN A 9 38.29 27.45 -12.61
N GLN A 10 38.48 26.70 -11.53
CA GLN A 10 39.56 26.96 -10.58
C GLN A 10 40.93 26.59 -11.16
N LEU A 11 41.04 25.43 -11.83
CA LEU A 11 42.28 24.99 -12.47
C LEU A 11 42.69 25.91 -13.62
N ALA A 12 41.71 26.46 -14.36
CA ALA A 12 41.97 27.45 -15.40
C ALA A 12 42.67 28.72 -14.87
N ASN A 13 42.49 29.09 -13.60
CA ASN A 13 43.20 30.22 -12.98
C ASN A 13 44.72 29.94 -12.81
N ILE A 14 45.09 28.67 -12.75
CA ILE A 14 46.49 28.21 -12.66
C ILE A 14 47.04 27.88 -14.06
N GLU A 15 46.29 28.18 -15.13
CA GLU A 15 46.58 27.83 -16.52
C GLU A 15 46.59 26.32 -16.80
N LEU A 16 46.03 25.52 -15.89
CA LEU A 16 45.86 24.09 -16.05
C LEU A 16 44.46 23.84 -16.63
N LYS A 17 44.40 23.58 -17.95
CA LYS A 17 43.14 23.33 -18.68
C LYS A 17 43.11 21.88 -19.18
N ASP A 18 43.28 20.97 -18.24
CA ASP A 18 43.20 19.54 -18.51
C ASP A 18 41.92 19.00 -17.88
N GLU A 19 41.06 18.40 -18.71
CA GLU A 19 39.77 17.85 -18.31
C GLU A 19 39.95 16.57 -17.49
N ASP A 20 40.98 15.77 -17.78
CA ASP A 20 41.27 14.52 -17.05
C ASP A 20 41.72 14.83 -15.62
N ILE A 21 42.52 15.89 -15.44
CA ILE A 21 42.94 16.38 -14.13
C ILE A 21 41.73 16.90 -13.35
N ALA A 22 40.85 17.65 -14.01
CA ALA A 22 39.63 18.14 -13.38
C ALA A 22 38.72 16.98 -12.92
N GLU A 23 38.53 15.96 -13.76
CA GLU A 23 37.73 14.78 -13.44
C GLU A 23 38.32 14.00 -12.26
N TYR A 24 39.63 13.78 -12.25
CA TYR A 24 40.32 13.10 -11.15
C TYR A 24 40.16 13.85 -9.82
N ILE A 25 40.39 15.16 -9.82
CA ILE A 25 40.23 15.99 -8.62
C ILE A 25 38.77 15.98 -8.16
N THR A 26 37.79 16.06 -9.06
CA THR A 26 36.39 15.89 -8.67
C THR A 26 36.10 14.54 -8.06
N GLY A 27 36.68 13.45 -8.58
CA GLY A 27 36.54 12.11 -8.00
C GLY A 27 37.03 12.05 -6.55
N ILE A 28 38.19 12.67 -6.26
CA ILE A 28 38.72 12.76 -4.89
C ILE A 28 37.80 13.61 -3.99
N LEU A 29 37.29 14.73 -4.51
CA LEU A 29 36.41 15.61 -3.73
C LEU A 29 35.09 14.93 -3.37
N GLU A 30 34.53 14.12 -4.27
CA GLU A 30 33.29 13.36 -4.06
C GLU A 30 33.47 12.12 -3.18
N ASP A 31 34.69 11.60 -3.05
CA ASP A 31 34.94 10.39 -2.27
C ASP A 31 34.67 10.62 -0.78
N SER A 32 33.59 10.04 -0.26
CA SER A 32 33.23 10.13 1.16
C SER A 32 34.08 9.27 2.09
N SER A 33 34.94 8.41 1.55
CA SER A 33 35.79 7.50 2.34
C SER A 33 37.08 8.16 2.83
N MET A 34 37.53 9.22 2.15
CA MET A 34 38.75 9.97 2.50
C MET A 34 38.42 11.17 3.39
N GLU A 35 39.28 11.44 4.37
CA GLU A 35 39.16 12.65 5.20
C GLU A 35 39.60 13.89 4.41
N ASP A 36 39.11 15.07 4.78
CA ASP A 36 39.45 16.32 4.08
C ASP A 36 40.95 16.64 4.11
N VAL A 37 41.64 16.22 5.17
CA VAL A 37 43.10 16.38 5.31
C VAL A 37 43.82 15.50 4.29
N GLU A 38 43.40 14.24 4.16
CA GLU A 38 43.96 13.30 3.18
C GLU A 38 43.67 13.77 1.75
N LYS A 39 42.45 14.24 1.48
CA LYS A 39 42.09 14.85 0.18
C LYS A 39 42.98 16.04 -0.14
N HIS A 40 43.23 16.90 0.85
CA HIS A 40 44.10 18.04 0.68
C HIS A 40 45.52 17.60 0.31
N GLU A 41 46.09 16.64 1.04
CA GLU A 41 47.43 16.12 0.79
C GLU A 41 47.56 15.48 -0.59
N VAL A 42 46.63 14.60 -0.97
CA VAL A 42 46.65 13.90 -2.26
C VAL A 42 46.49 14.86 -3.44
N ILE A 43 45.58 15.84 -3.34
CA ILE A 43 45.41 16.85 -4.40
C ILE A 43 46.66 17.75 -4.46
N THR A 44 47.28 18.06 -3.33
CA THR A 44 48.51 18.86 -3.29
C THR A 44 49.67 18.12 -3.96
N GLU A 45 49.90 16.85 -3.62
CA GLU A 45 50.92 16.01 -4.24
C GLU A 45 50.70 15.91 -5.75
N PHE A 46 49.47 15.60 -6.17
CA PHE A 46 49.12 15.50 -7.58
C PHE A 46 49.32 16.81 -8.36
N LEU A 47 48.86 17.93 -7.82
CA LEU A 47 49.01 19.23 -8.48
C LEU A 47 50.46 19.75 -8.46
N SER A 48 51.29 19.30 -7.51
CA SER A 48 52.72 19.63 -7.48
C SER A 48 53.51 18.91 -8.57
N GLU A 49 53.06 17.73 -9.01
CA GLU A 49 53.62 17.04 -10.16
C GLU A 49 53.17 17.67 -11.49
N ALA A 50 51.92 18.16 -11.54
CA ALA A 50 51.37 18.80 -12.73
C ALA A 50 51.78 20.27 -12.90
N THR A 51 52.04 21.00 -11.81
CA THR A 51 52.33 22.44 -11.81
C THR A 51 53.29 22.86 -10.70
N ASP A 52 54.15 23.84 -10.99
CA ASP A 52 55.04 24.46 -10.00
C ASP A 52 54.38 25.63 -9.22
N LYS A 53 53.07 25.85 -9.39
CA LYS A 53 52.35 27.01 -8.83
C LYS A 53 51.81 26.68 -7.43
N ASN A 54 51.68 27.69 -6.57
CA ASN A 54 51.09 27.50 -5.25
C ASN A 54 49.58 27.18 -5.37
N THR A 55 49.19 25.97 -4.97
CA THR A 55 47.83 25.44 -5.10
C THR A 55 47.06 25.36 -3.78
N GLU A 56 47.67 25.63 -2.62
CA GLU A 56 47.05 25.47 -1.29
C GLU A 56 45.75 26.28 -1.14
N ALA A 57 45.77 27.54 -1.54
CA ALA A 57 44.60 28.41 -1.50
C ALA A 57 43.48 27.93 -2.44
N LEU A 58 43.84 27.32 -3.57
CA LEU A 58 42.86 26.76 -4.50
C LEU A 58 42.21 25.51 -3.90
N ILE A 59 43.01 24.58 -3.37
CA ILE A 59 42.53 23.31 -2.81
C ILE A 59 41.59 23.56 -1.62
N THR A 60 41.95 24.48 -0.72
CA THR A 60 41.09 24.86 0.40
C THR A 60 39.76 25.46 -0.07
N THR A 61 39.75 26.29 -1.11
CA THR A 61 38.50 26.82 -1.67
C THR A 61 37.65 25.75 -2.34
N LEU A 62 38.27 24.77 -3.01
CA LEU A 62 37.57 23.65 -3.62
C LEU A 62 36.91 22.76 -2.57
N LEU A 63 37.63 22.40 -1.51
CA LEU A 63 37.10 21.60 -0.41
C LEU A 63 35.92 22.30 0.26
N ASN A 64 36.03 23.60 0.56
CA ASN A 64 34.95 24.37 1.17
C ASN A 64 33.71 24.46 0.27
N LYS A 65 33.91 24.66 -1.05
CA LYS A 65 32.80 24.68 -2.01
C LYS A 65 32.14 23.32 -2.16
N SER A 66 32.93 22.24 -2.22
CA SER A 66 32.42 20.87 -2.28
C SER A 66 31.54 20.56 -1.07
N LYS A 67 31.98 20.91 0.14
CA LYS A 67 31.20 20.76 1.38
C LYS A 67 29.88 21.53 1.34
N SER A 68 29.92 22.82 0.97
CA SER A 68 28.70 23.63 0.84
C SER A 68 27.70 23.01 -0.12
N LEU A 69 28.18 22.48 -1.25
CA LEU A 69 27.34 21.87 -2.27
C LEU A 69 26.75 20.55 -1.79
N GLN A 70 27.52 19.74 -1.06
CA GLN A 70 27.03 18.52 -0.43
C GLN A 70 25.97 18.81 0.65
N GLU A 71 26.17 19.83 1.49
CA GLU A 71 25.19 20.23 2.50
C GLU A 71 23.87 20.69 1.86
N ASP A 72 23.94 21.47 0.77
CA ASP A 72 22.75 21.93 0.07
C ASP A 72 21.99 20.78 -0.59
N GLN A 73 22.71 19.83 -1.19
CA GLN A 73 22.10 18.60 -1.74
C GLN A 73 21.44 17.75 -0.64
N GLN A 74 22.06 17.64 0.54
CA GLN A 74 21.47 16.92 1.67
C GLN A 74 20.19 17.61 2.16
N LYS A 75 20.21 18.94 2.34
CA LYS A 75 19.03 19.73 2.72
C LYS A 75 17.90 19.57 1.71
N GLU A 76 18.20 19.61 0.40
CA GLU A 76 17.19 19.43 -0.63
C GLU A 76 16.61 18.01 -0.62
N ALA A 77 17.45 16.98 -0.41
CA ALA A 77 17.01 15.60 -0.30
C ALA A 77 16.11 15.38 0.93
N GLU A 78 16.44 15.99 2.07
CA GLU A 78 15.62 15.97 3.28
C GLU A 78 14.28 16.67 3.08
N GLN A 79 14.26 17.83 2.44
CA GLN A 79 13.01 18.54 2.10
C GLN A 79 12.13 17.76 1.13
N LYS A 80 12.72 17.04 0.16
CA LYS A 80 11.95 16.16 -0.73
C LYS A 80 11.36 14.98 0.05
N ARG A 81 12.12 14.38 0.96
CA ARG A 81 11.63 13.29 1.82
C ARG A 81 10.50 13.75 2.74
N SER A 82 10.62 14.93 3.37
CA SER A 82 9.56 15.46 4.24
C SER A 82 8.28 15.73 3.45
N LYS A 83 8.37 16.36 2.27
CA LYS A 83 7.23 16.60 1.38
C LYS A 83 6.51 15.31 0.97
N ILE A 84 7.25 14.25 0.62
CA ILE A 84 6.66 12.96 0.26
C ILE A 84 5.92 12.35 1.46
N ILE A 85 6.47 12.46 2.67
CA ILE A 85 5.84 11.95 3.89
C ILE A 85 4.56 12.75 4.20
N GLU A 86 4.60 14.07 4.07
CA GLU A 86 3.43 14.94 4.27
C GLU A 86 2.33 14.66 3.25
N GLU A 87 2.69 14.51 1.97
CA GLU A 87 1.73 14.16 0.92
C GLU A 87 1.11 12.77 1.17
N ALA A 88 1.90 11.79 1.60
CA ALA A 88 1.40 10.47 1.96
C ALA A 88 0.42 10.53 3.15
N ARG A 89 0.72 11.36 4.17
CA ARG A 89 -0.17 11.57 5.33
C ARG A 89 -1.48 12.23 4.91
N LEU A 90 -1.43 13.30 4.11
CA LEU A 90 -2.62 13.97 3.60
C LEU A 90 -3.49 13.01 2.79
N ARG A 91 -2.89 12.16 1.97
CA ARG A 91 -3.61 11.15 1.19
C ARG A 91 -4.23 10.04 2.05
N GLU A 92 -3.61 9.70 3.18
CA GLU A 92 -4.18 8.77 4.15
C GLU A 92 -5.35 9.40 4.92
N GLU A 93 -5.22 10.64 5.35
CA GLU A 93 -6.28 11.39 6.03
C GLU A 93 -7.50 11.60 5.14
N GLN A 94 -7.29 11.98 3.86
CA GLN A 94 -8.38 12.09 2.89
C GLN A 94 -9.11 10.76 2.68
N ARG A 95 -8.39 9.64 2.60
CA ARG A 95 -9.01 8.31 2.48
C ARG A 95 -9.81 7.95 3.72
N ARG A 96 -9.31 8.27 4.91
CA ARG A 96 -10.03 8.04 6.16
C ARG A 96 -11.33 8.86 6.21
N LEU A 97 -11.27 10.14 5.86
CA LEU A 97 -12.46 11.01 5.82
C LEU A 97 -13.49 10.53 4.78
N GLN A 98 -13.05 10.04 3.62
CA GLN A 98 -13.95 9.45 2.62
C GLN A 98 -14.60 8.17 3.15
N ALA A 99 -13.83 7.29 3.79
CA ALA A 99 -14.36 6.06 4.37
C ALA A 99 -15.36 6.34 5.51
N GLU A 100 -15.11 7.35 6.33
CA GLU A 100 -16.03 7.78 7.41
C GLU A 100 -17.35 8.32 6.83
N LYS A 101 -17.29 9.18 5.80
CA LYS A 101 -18.48 9.66 5.09
C LYS A 101 -19.28 8.51 4.45
N GLU A 102 -18.59 7.58 3.79
CA GLU A 102 -19.25 6.41 3.20
C GLU A 102 -19.91 5.52 4.28
N GLN A 103 -19.29 5.40 5.44
CA GLN A 103 -19.86 4.66 6.57
C GLN A 103 -21.10 5.36 7.14
N GLU A 104 -21.08 6.69 7.28
CA GLU A 104 -22.23 7.48 7.71
C GLU A 104 -23.39 7.43 6.71
N GLU A 105 -23.11 7.57 5.41
CA GLU A 105 -24.11 7.44 4.35
C GLU A 105 -24.74 6.05 4.37
N ASN A 106 -23.93 4.99 4.43
CA ASN A 106 -24.42 3.62 4.54
C ASN A 106 -25.24 3.38 5.83
N ALA A 107 -24.84 3.97 6.96
CA ALA A 107 -25.60 3.88 8.20
C ALA A 107 -26.95 4.60 8.08
N SER A 108 -26.99 5.78 7.47
CA SER A 108 -28.22 6.54 7.23
C SER A 108 -29.18 5.80 6.28
N LEU A 109 -28.66 5.19 5.22
CA LEU A 109 -29.44 4.36 4.29
C LEU A 109 -30.03 3.13 4.99
N ARG A 110 -29.24 2.44 5.83
CA ARG A 110 -29.75 1.32 6.64
C ARG A 110 -30.78 1.76 7.66
N ALA A 111 -30.62 2.94 8.26
CA ALA A 111 -31.61 3.51 9.19
C ALA A 111 -32.91 3.85 8.47
N ALA A 112 -32.84 4.48 7.29
CA ALA A 112 -34.00 4.78 6.44
C ALA A 112 -34.73 3.50 6.00
N GLN A 113 -34.01 2.46 5.57
CA GLN A 113 -34.60 1.16 5.21
C GLN A 113 -35.29 0.44 6.38
N LYS A 114 -34.83 0.67 7.63
CA LYS A 114 -35.44 0.09 8.84
C LYS A 114 -36.67 0.84 9.33
N GLN A 115 -36.91 2.07 8.87
CA GLN A 115 -38.14 2.79 9.19
C GLN A 115 -39.29 2.22 8.36
N LEU A 116 -39.95 1.18 8.89
CA LEU A 116 -41.21 0.68 8.34
C LEU A 116 -42.26 1.80 8.37
N THR A 117 -42.99 1.97 7.26
CA THR A 117 -44.11 2.92 7.20
C THR A 117 -45.22 2.51 8.18
N LYS A 118 -46.11 3.44 8.56
CA LYS A 118 -47.19 3.17 9.52
C LYS A 118 -48.04 1.97 9.11
N GLU A 119 -48.40 1.89 7.83
CA GLU A 119 -49.16 0.78 7.25
C GLU A 119 -48.40 -0.56 7.33
N GLN A 120 -47.09 -0.56 7.10
CA GLN A 120 -46.27 -1.77 7.22
C GLN A 120 -46.11 -2.23 8.68
N LYS A 121 -46.09 -1.30 9.64
CA LYS A 121 -46.08 -1.61 11.07
C LYS A 121 -47.41 -2.23 11.49
N GLU A 122 -48.53 -1.68 11.06
CA GLU A 122 -49.87 -2.21 11.33
C GLU A 122 -50.07 -3.59 10.68
N ALA A 123 -49.61 -3.78 9.45
CA ALA A 123 -49.64 -5.08 8.78
C ALA A 123 -48.81 -6.13 9.54
N ARG A 124 -47.61 -5.76 10.02
CA ARG A 124 -46.76 -6.63 10.84
C ARG A 124 -47.41 -6.95 12.18
N GLU A 125 -48.03 -5.98 12.84
CA GLU A 125 -48.73 -6.19 14.11
C GLU A 125 -49.96 -7.09 13.93
N LYS A 126 -50.70 -6.92 12.84
CA LYS A 126 -51.83 -7.79 12.47
C LYS A 126 -51.36 -9.22 12.21
N LEU A 127 -50.23 -9.40 11.52
CA LEU A 127 -49.59 -10.70 11.31
C LEU A 127 -49.13 -11.31 12.64
N MET A 128 -48.51 -10.52 13.53
CA MET A 128 -48.15 -10.97 14.88
C MET A 128 -49.38 -11.35 15.72
N LYS A 129 -50.51 -10.67 15.59
CA LYS A 129 -51.76 -11.04 16.28
C LYS A 129 -52.37 -12.33 15.72
N GLN A 130 -52.31 -12.53 14.41
CA GLN A 130 -52.84 -13.72 13.74
C GLN A 130 -52.05 -14.99 14.06
N TYR A 131 -50.74 -14.88 14.28
CA TYR A 131 -49.86 -16.04 14.50
C TYR A 131 -49.19 -16.07 15.89
N GLY A 132 -49.37 -15.04 16.71
CA GLY A 132 -48.78 -14.93 18.05
C GLY A 132 -49.53 -15.71 19.14
N TYR A 133 -50.72 -16.23 18.83
CA TYR A 133 -51.51 -17.09 19.73
C TYR A 133 -51.15 -18.58 19.59
N VAL A 134 -49.86 -18.93 19.52
CA VAL A 134 -49.41 -20.34 19.54
C VAL A 134 -48.37 -20.61 20.65
N SER A 135 -48.07 -19.63 21.52
CA SER A 135 -47.01 -19.82 22.54
C SER A 135 -47.40 -19.60 24.00
N GLU A 136 -48.62 -19.16 24.31
CA GLU A 136 -49.08 -19.02 25.70
C GLU A 136 -50.51 -19.54 25.82
N GLY A 137 -50.65 -20.83 26.13
CA GLY A 137 -51.96 -21.42 26.46
C GLY A 137 -52.14 -22.89 26.11
N GLU A 138 -51.18 -23.76 26.46
CA GLU A 138 -51.42 -25.22 26.52
C GLU A 138 -50.70 -25.80 27.75
N GLU A 139 -51.17 -25.42 28.95
CA GLU A 139 -51.26 -26.36 30.06
C GLU A 139 -52.66 -27.01 29.96
N GLU A 140 -52.72 -28.33 30.12
CA GLU A 140 -53.92 -29.18 30.19
C GLU A 140 -54.63 -29.49 28.86
N GLU A 141 -54.29 -30.61 28.22
CA GLU A 141 -55.12 -31.83 28.27
C GLU A 141 -54.59 -32.92 27.33
N GLU A 142 -54.47 -34.09 27.95
CA GLU A 142 -54.60 -35.47 27.47
C GLU A 142 -54.83 -35.75 25.97
N GLY A 143 -54.17 -36.81 25.51
CA GLY A 143 -54.01 -37.10 24.11
C GLY A 143 -55.28 -37.56 23.40
N GLU A 144 -55.33 -37.28 22.09
CA GLU A 144 -55.99 -38.17 21.16
C GLU A 144 -55.35 -38.09 19.78
N LYS A 145 -54.74 -39.19 19.38
CA LYS A 145 -54.21 -39.42 18.03
C LYS A 145 -55.35 -39.34 17.01
N LYS A 146 -55.40 -38.28 16.20
CA LYS A 146 -56.24 -38.26 14.98
C LYS A 146 -55.39 -38.30 13.71
N LYS A 147 -55.48 -39.49 13.11
CA LYS A 147 -55.17 -39.98 11.76
C LYS A 147 -54.69 -38.92 10.74
N LYS A 148 -53.47 -39.16 10.24
CA LYS A 148 -52.99 -38.63 8.96
C LYS A 148 -53.75 -39.33 7.83
N GLU A 149 -54.63 -38.62 7.15
CA GLU A 149 -55.13 -39.03 5.84
C GLU A 149 -54.05 -38.71 4.80
N GLU A 150 -53.45 -39.77 4.23
CA GLU A 150 -52.57 -39.69 3.07
C GLU A 150 -53.37 -39.26 1.83
N LEU A 151 -53.21 -38.00 1.44
CA LEU A 151 -53.63 -37.56 0.10
C LEU A 151 -52.68 -38.18 -0.94
N PRO A 152 -53.20 -38.80 -2.02
CA PRO A 152 -52.35 -39.41 -3.03
C PRO A 152 -51.47 -38.34 -3.72
N PRO A 153 -50.22 -38.68 -4.10
CA PRO A 153 -49.33 -37.74 -4.77
C PRO A 153 -49.95 -37.28 -6.08
N ARG A 154 -50.36 -36.01 -6.14
CA ARG A 154 -50.70 -35.36 -7.43
C ARG A 154 -49.43 -35.27 -8.25
N ASP A 155 -49.34 -36.12 -9.26
CA ASP A 155 -48.34 -36.10 -10.32
C ASP A 155 -48.38 -34.73 -11.01
N ARG A 156 -47.46 -33.84 -10.64
CA ARG A 156 -47.29 -32.50 -11.25
C ARG A 156 -46.40 -32.55 -12.50
N ARG A 157 -46.33 -33.69 -13.19
CA ARG A 157 -45.72 -33.73 -14.52
C ARG A 157 -46.71 -33.15 -15.54
N ARG A 158 -46.27 -32.06 -16.18
CA ARG A 158 -46.93 -31.27 -17.26
C ARG A 158 -47.81 -30.10 -16.82
N GLY A 159 -47.16 -29.08 -16.27
CA GLY A 159 -47.61 -27.69 -16.42
C GLY A 159 -46.95 -27.07 -17.65
N LYS A 160 -47.70 -26.98 -18.75
CA LYS A 160 -47.36 -26.22 -19.95
C LYS A 160 -47.01 -24.78 -19.55
N THR A 161 -45.84 -24.30 -19.97
CA THR A 161 -45.40 -22.91 -19.80
C THR A 161 -46.43 -21.98 -20.45
N VAL A 162 -47.30 -21.38 -19.66
CA VAL A 162 -48.12 -20.24 -20.08
C VAL A 162 -47.19 -19.03 -20.08
N PRO A 163 -47.00 -18.30 -21.20
CA PRO A 163 -46.29 -17.04 -21.15
C PRO A 163 -47.25 -16.00 -20.55
N THR A 164 -47.28 -15.91 -19.23
CA THR A 164 -47.84 -14.73 -18.54
C THR A 164 -46.78 -13.63 -18.58
N SER A 165 -46.60 -13.00 -19.74
CA SER A 165 -46.05 -11.64 -19.79
C SER A 165 -47.19 -10.69 -19.49
N ASP A 166 -47.63 -10.67 -18.24
CA ASP A 166 -48.46 -9.58 -17.73
C ASP A 166 -47.51 -8.39 -17.53
N PRO A 167 -47.65 -7.27 -18.27
CA PRO A 167 -46.73 -6.13 -18.20
C PRO A 167 -46.73 -5.42 -16.83
N LEU A 168 -47.60 -5.81 -15.89
CA LEU A 168 -47.59 -5.35 -14.50
C LEU A 168 -46.86 -6.30 -13.52
N LEU A 169 -46.43 -7.49 -13.94
CA LEU A 169 -45.71 -8.44 -13.08
C LEU A 169 -44.25 -8.52 -13.52
N GLU A 170 -43.36 -7.90 -12.73
CA GLU A 170 -41.93 -8.00 -12.93
C GLU A 170 -41.46 -9.47 -12.85
N ALA A 171 -40.60 -9.88 -13.78
CA ALA A 171 -40.05 -11.23 -13.80
C ALA A 171 -39.30 -11.53 -12.49
N ASN A 172 -39.51 -12.73 -11.93
CA ASN A 172 -38.85 -13.16 -10.70
C ASN A 172 -37.33 -13.24 -10.87
N ARG A 173 -36.61 -12.22 -10.36
CA ARG A 173 -35.14 -12.11 -10.39
C ARG A 173 -34.45 -12.75 -9.19
N ASN A 174 -35.18 -13.38 -8.26
CA ASN A 174 -34.58 -13.93 -7.04
C ASN A 174 -33.57 -15.04 -7.35
N ALA A 175 -33.83 -15.86 -8.37
CA ALA A 175 -32.91 -16.90 -8.80
C ALA A 175 -31.59 -16.34 -9.34
N ASP A 176 -31.64 -15.23 -10.08
CA ASP A 176 -30.45 -14.59 -10.64
C ASP A 176 -29.66 -13.83 -9.56
N ILE A 177 -30.35 -13.17 -8.63
CA ILE A 177 -29.74 -12.51 -7.47
C ILE A 177 -29.00 -13.53 -6.59
N VAL A 178 -29.56 -14.72 -6.38
CA VAL A 178 -28.90 -15.78 -5.60
C VAL A 178 -27.64 -16.28 -6.33
N LYS A 179 -27.71 -16.49 -7.65
CA LYS A 179 -26.55 -16.90 -8.47
C LYS A 179 -25.44 -15.85 -8.46
N GLU A 180 -25.77 -14.57 -8.62
CA GLU A 180 -24.77 -13.49 -8.55
C GLU A 180 -24.10 -13.42 -7.18
N LYS A 181 -24.87 -13.53 -6.09
CA LYS A 181 -24.31 -13.53 -4.73
C LYS A 181 -23.38 -14.71 -4.47
N GLU A 182 -23.71 -15.89 -5.01
CA GLU A 182 -22.85 -17.07 -4.88
C GLU A 182 -21.56 -16.93 -5.69
N GLN A 183 -21.65 -16.40 -6.92
CA GLN A 183 -20.48 -16.10 -7.75
C GLN A 183 -19.57 -15.06 -7.09
N GLN A 184 -20.13 -13.94 -6.61
CA GLN A 184 -19.38 -12.92 -5.89
C GLN A 184 -18.67 -13.48 -4.65
N ARG A 185 -19.33 -14.37 -3.88
CA ARG A 185 -18.69 -15.04 -2.73
C ARG A 185 -17.54 -15.94 -3.17
N ARG A 186 -17.70 -16.69 -4.26
CA ARG A 186 -16.66 -17.56 -4.80
C ARG A 186 -15.45 -16.76 -5.28
N ASP A 187 -15.67 -15.63 -5.94
CA ASP A 187 -14.59 -14.79 -6.46
C ASP A 187 -13.89 -14.00 -5.35
N GLN A 188 -14.62 -13.55 -4.32
CA GLN A 188 -14.03 -12.97 -3.11
C GLN A 188 -13.13 -13.97 -2.38
N MET A 189 -13.54 -15.24 -2.25
CA MET A 189 -12.71 -16.27 -1.63
C MET A 189 -11.44 -16.58 -2.45
N LYS A 190 -11.56 -16.61 -3.79
CA LYS A 190 -10.39 -16.78 -4.67
C LYS A 190 -9.41 -15.62 -4.52
N HIS A 191 -9.89 -14.38 -4.61
CA HIS A 191 -9.04 -13.20 -4.45
C HIS A 191 -8.40 -13.13 -3.06
N ALA A 192 -9.12 -13.49 -1.99
CA ALA A 192 -8.54 -13.54 -0.64
C ALA A 192 -7.42 -14.59 -0.55
N SER A 193 -7.63 -15.78 -1.12
CA SER A 193 -6.61 -16.85 -1.14
C SER A 193 -5.38 -16.47 -1.97
N GLU A 194 -5.57 -15.83 -3.12
CA GLU A 194 -4.47 -15.34 -3.95
C GLU A 194 -3.67 -14.27 -3.24
N LYS A 195 -4.33 -13.29 -2.62
CA LYS A 195 -3.70 -12.23 -1.84
C LYS A 195 -2.93 -12.78 -0.64
N GLU A 196 -3.44 -13.81 0.03
CA GLU A 196 -2.74 -14.48 1.12
C GLU A 196 -1.51 -15.25 0.62
N LYS A 197 -1.62 -15.97 -0.51
CA LYS A 197 -0.49 -16.65 -1.14
C LYS A 197 0.60 -15.66 -1.56
N GLU A 198 0.25 -14.53 -2.14
CA GLU A 198 1.19 -13.47 -2.52
C GLU A 198 1.87 -12.86 -1.29
N ARG A 199 1.11 -12.55 -0.22
CA ARG A 199 1.67 -12.05 1.04
C ARG A 199 2.66 -13.05 1.64
N ASN A 200 2.32 -14.33 1.64
CA ASN A 200 3.19 -15.39 2.14
C ASN A 200 4.46 -15.55 1.28
N ARG A 201 4.35 -15.46 -0.05
CA ARG A 201 5.51 -15.46 -0.97
C ARG A 201 6.43 -14.26 -0.71
N MET A 202 5.86 -13.07 -0.55
CA MET A 202 6.63 -11.85 -0.26
C MET A 202 7.36 -11.93 1.07
N LEU A 203 6.71 -12.45 2.12
CA LEU A 203 7.34 -12.67 3.43
C LEU A 203 8.49 -13.68 3.36
N GLN A 204 8.30 -14.79 2.65
CA GLN A 204 9.37 -15.79 2.46
C GLN A 204 10.56 -15.21 1.69
N GLN A 205 10.32 -14.42 0.64
CA GLN A 205 11.39 -13.74 -0.11
C GLN A 205 12.13 -12.73 0.76
N LYS A 206 11.41 -11.95 1.57
CA LYS A 206 12.01 -10.99 2.50
C LYS A 206 12.91 -11.69 3.53
N GLN A 207 12.45 -12.78 4.13
CA GLN A 207 13.25 -13.60 5.05
C GLN A 207 14.49 -14.20 4.39
N LYS A 208 14.41 -14.62 3.12
CA LYS A 208 15.58 -15.13 2.38
C LYS A 208 16.62 -14.03 2.16
N LYS A 209 16.19 -12.83 1.74
CA LYS A 209 17.07 -11.68 1.54
C LYS A 209 17.74 -11.24 2.85
N GLU A 210 16.99 -11.17 3.95
CA GLU A 210 17.56 -10.86 5.27
C GLU A 210 18.62 -11.89 5.71
N LYS A 211 18.37 -13.19 5.48
CA LYS A 211 19.34 -14.25 5.76
C LYS A 211 20.60 -14.16 4.89
N GLU A 212 20.48 -13.73 3.64
CA GLU A 212 21.63 -13.52 2.74
C GLU A 212 22.46 -12.32 3.18
N LEU A 213 21.81 -11.18 3.46
CA LEU A 213 22.47 -9.98 3.98
C LEU A 213 23.18 -10.25 5.31
N ASP A 214 22.58 -11.01 6.23
CA ASP A 214 23.23 -11.39 7.49
C ASP A 214 24.43 -12.31 7.28
N LYS A 215 24.39 -13.20 6.28
CA LYS A 215 25.54 -14.04 5.91
C LYS A 215 26.66 -13.21 5.32
N GLU A 216 26.34 -12.23 4.49
CA GLU A 216 27.32 -11.29 3.92
C GLU A 216 27.97 -10.44 5.01
N LYS A 217 27.17 -9.83 5.90
CA LYS A 217 27.68 -9.07 7.06
C LYS A 217 28.57 -9.90 7.98
N LYS A 218 28.23 -11.17 8.21
CA LYS A 218 29.08 -12.09 9.00
C LYS A 218 30.35 -12.51 8.27
N LYS A 219 30.34 -12.59 6.94
CA LYS A 219 31.54 -12.87 6.13
C LYS A 219 32.48 -11.66 6.10
N THR A 220 31.96 -10.44 5.95
CA THR A 220 32.76 -9.21 5.95
C THR A 220 33.43 -8.97 7.31
N GLN A 221 32.68 -9.08 8.42
CA GLN A 221 33.26 -8.97 9.78
C GLN A 221 34.35 -10.02 10.07
N LYS A 222 34.19 -11.26 9.58
CA LYS A 222 35.23 -12.30 9.73
C LYS A 222 36.47 -12.03 8.88
N GLY A 223 36.32 -11.37 7.74
CA GLY A 223 37.43 -10.96 6.88
C GLY A 223 38.27 -9.86 7.52
N GLU A 224 37.63 -8.86 8.12
CA GLU A 224 38.31 -7.78 8.84
C GLU A 224 39.04 -8.30 10.09
N ARG A 225 38.41 -9.18 10.88
CA ARG A 225 39.06 -9.80 12.06
C ARG A 225 40.22 -10.74 11.75
N LYS A 226 40.40 -11.14 10.49
CA LYS A 226 41.54 -11.96 10.02
C LYS A 226 42.64 -11.11 9.35
N ARG A 227 42.34 -9.83 9.06
CA ARG A 227 43.30 -8.86 8.51
C ARG A 227 43.91 -7.97 9.59
N MET A 228 43.29 -7.89 10.77
CA MET A 228 43.93 -7.52 12.04
C MET A 228 44.64 -8.73 12.63
#